data_AF-A0AAJ0J1P4-F1
#
_entry.id   AF-A0AAJ0J1P4-F1
#
_cell.length_a   1.000
_cell.length_b   1.000
_cell.length_c   1.000
_cell.angle_alpha   90.00
_cell.angle_beta   90.00
_cell.angle_gamma   90.00
#
_symmetry.space_group_name_H-M   'P 1'
#
loop_
_entity.id
_entity.type
_entity.pdbx_description
1 polymer ?
#
loop_
_entity_poly.entity_id
_entity_poly.type
_entity_poly.pdbx_seq_one_letter_code
_entity_poly.pdbx_strand_id
1 'polypeptide(L)'
;MHAVSVHRHADVQSELTYWKDQHRRGQLGYHPFDGIPQGTVRAVCDAYNAQPDLSEQQAIKAVRDALCLAPGSSNAALADWLTPRCLRHLRSA
;
A
#
# COMPACT_ATOMS: atom_id res chain seq x y z
N MET A 1 3.17 -29.35 -9.93
CA MET A 1 1.95 -28.65 -9.50
C MET A 1 2.28 -27.17 -9.44
N HIS A 2 1.89 -26.39 -10.44
CA HIS A 2 1.97 -24.94 -10.33
C HIS A 2 0.82 -24.51 -9.41
N ALA A 3 1.15 -23.96 -8.24
CA ALA A 3 0.17 -23.27 -7.43
C ALA A 3 -0.38 -22.14 -8.29
N VAL A 4 -1.60 -22.33 -8.79
CA VAL A 4 -2.38 -21.23 -9.36
C VAL A 4 -2.69 -20.36 -8.15
N SER A 5 -1.83 -19.38 -7.88
CA SER A 5 -2.17 -18.29 -6.98
C SER A 5 -3.39 -17.62 -7.61
N VAL A 6 -4.56 -17.92 -7.08
CA VAL A 6 -5.79 -17.21 -7.43
C VAL A 6 -5.53 -15.79 -6.94
N HIS A 7 -5.12 -14.89 -7.83
CA HIS A 7 -4.88 -13.50 -7.48
C HIS A 7 -6.18 -12.92 -6.94
N ARG A 8 -6.24 -12.79 -5.62
CA ARG A 8 -7.41 -12.28 -4.91
C ARG A 8 -7.45 -10.78 -5.17
N HIS A 9 -8.53 -10.31 -5.79
CA HIS A 9 -8.75 -8.88 -5.93
C HIS A 9 -8.72 -8.24 -4.53
N ALA A 10 -7.84 -7.25 -4.35
CA ALA A 10 -7.68 -6.52 -3.11
C ALA A 10 -8.98 -5.78 -2.79
N ASP A 11 -9.60 -6.10 -1.66
CA ASP A 11 -10.69 -5.33 -1.10
C ASP A 11 -10.11 -4.13 -0.33
N VAL A 12 -10.20 -2.96 -0.96
CA VAL A 12 -9.70 -1.70 -0.43
C VAL A 12 -10.25 -1.41 0.98
N GLN A 13 -11.50 -1.76 1.29
CA GLN A 13 -12.08 -1.47 2.61
C GLN A 13 -11.54 -2.38 3.70
N SER A 14 -11.36 -3.67 3.39
CA SER A 14 -10.72 -4.62 4.30
C SER A 14 -9.27 -4.21 4.59
N GLU A 15 -8.52 -3.81 3.56
CA GLU A 15 -7.14 -3.32 3.70
C GLU A 15 -7.06 -2.04 4.54
N LEU A 16 -7.93 -1.06 4.25
CA LEU A 16 -8.00 0.17 5.05
C LEU A 16 -8.32 -0.12 6.51
N THR A 17 -9.22 -1.06 6.78
CA THR A 17 -9.57 -1.47 8.15
C THR A 17 -8.37 -2.11 8.85
N TYR A 18 -7.67 -3.03 8.18
CA TYR A 18 -6.48 -3.68 8.72
C TYR A 18 -5.38 -2.66 9.03
N TRP A 19 -5.03 -1.80 8.07
CA TRP A 19 -3.96 -0.81 8.25
C TRP A 19 -4.32 0.29 9.25
N LYS A 20 -5.61 0.63 9.39
CA LYS A 20 -6.09 1.53 10.45
C LYS A 20 -5.96 0.89 11.84
N ASP A 21 -6.14 -0.42 11.97
CA ASP A 21 -5.87 -1.13 13.22
C ASP A 21 -4.37 -1.19 13.54
N GLN A 22 -3.51 -1.46 12.53
CA GLN A 22 -2.05 -1.41 12.72
C GLN A 22 -1.56 -0.02 13.12
N HIS A 23 -2.16 1.04 12.57
CA HIS A 23 -1.91 2.42 12.97
C HIS A 23 -2.22 2.65 14.45
N ARG A 24 -3.41 2.23 14.92
CA ARG A 24 -3.83 2.33 16.32
C ARG A 24 -2.88 1.62 17.28
N ARG A 25 -2.23 0.54 16.83
CA ARG A 25 -1.20 -0.21 17.58
C ARG A 25 0.17 0.49 17.60
N GLY A 26 0.30 1.68 17.00
CA GLY A 26 1.51 2.49 16.99
C GLY A 26 2.52 2.13 15.91
N GLN A 27 2.20 1.22 14.98
CA GLN A 27 3.18 0.72 14.01
C GLN A 27 3.46 1.68 12.84
N LEU A 28 2.64 2.73 12.67
CA LEU A 28 2.77 3.73 11.61
C LEU A 28 3.28 5.09 12.12
N GLY A 29 3.68 5.18 13.40
CA GLY A 29 4.17 6.41 14.02
C GLY A 29 3.08 7.45 14.32
N TYR A 30 3.49 8.72 14.50
CA TYR A 30 2.61 9.83 14.91
C TYR A 30 1.77 10.46 13.78
N HIS A 31 1.93 10.00 12.53
CA HIS A 31 1.20 10.59 11.40
C HIS A 31 -0.29 10.20 11.46
N PRO A 32 -1.24 11.12 11.24
CA PRO A 32 -2.64 10.75 11.14
C PRO A 32 -2.84 9.77 9.98
N PHE A 33 -3.67 8.74 10.21
CA PHE A 33 -3.96 7.73 9.18
C PHE A 33 -4.72 8.34 7.99
N ASP A 34 -5.68 9.22 8.29
CA ASP A 34 -6.53 9.91 7.31
C ASP A 34 -5.68 10.97 6.58
N GLY A 35 -4.98 10.53 5.53
CA GLY A 35 -3.99 11.32 4.80
C GLY A 35 -3.11 10.43 3.91
N ILE A 36 -1.79 10.62 4.00
CA ILE A 36 -0.83 9.82 3.21
C ILE A 36 -0.95 8.31 3.47
N PRO A 37 -1.07 7.81 4.71
CA PRO A 37 -1.21 6.36 4.94
C PRO A 37 -2.43 5.77 4.23
N GLN A 38 -3.61 6.38 4.41
CA GLN A 38 -4.84 5.97 3.74
C GLN A 38 -4.70 6.02 2.21
N GLY A 39 -4.18 7.12 1.68
CA GLY A 39 -3.96 7.30 0.24
C GLY A 39 -3.00 6.25 -0.34
N THR A 40 -1.94 5.93 0.40
CA THR A 40 -0.97 4.90 0.01
C THR A 40 -1.62 3.52 -0.02
N VAL A 41 -2.37 3.12 1.02
CA VAL A 41 -3.06 1.82 1.04
C VAL A 41 -3.98 1.68 -0.18
N ARG A 42 -4.78 2.70 -0.47
CA ARG A 42 -5.68 2.70 -1.64
C ARG A 42 -4.93 2.60 -2.95
N ALA A 43 -3.89 3.42 -3.15
CA ALA A 43 -3.10 3.41 -4.38
C ALA A 43 -2.36 2.07 -4.58
N VAL A 44 -1.89 1.41 -3.51
CA VAL A 44 -1.31 0.07 -3.61
C VAL A 44 -2.36 -0.97 -4.02
N CYS A 45 -3.56 -0.93 -3.43
CA CYS A 45 -4.64 -1.83 -3.83
C CYS A 45 -5.02 -1.65 -5.29
N ASP A 46 -5.18 -0.41 -5.75
CA ASP A 46 -5.50 -0.09 -7.15
C ASP A 46 -4.40 -0.59 -8.10
N ALA A 47 -3.13 -0.34 -7.76
CA ALA A 47 -1.99 -0.81 -8.55
C ALA A 47 -1.89 -2.36 -8.58
N TYR A 48 -2.14 -3.01 -7.45
CA TYR A 48 -2.17 -4.48 -7.34
C TYR A 48 -3.32 -5.09 -8.14
N ASN A 49 -4.52 -4.51 -8.07
CA ASN A 49 -5.68 -4.98 -8.84
C ASN A 49 -5.48 -4.81 -10.35
N ALA A 50 -4.79 -3.74 -10.78
CA ALA A 50 -4.45 -3.53 -12.18
C ALA A 50 -3.33 -4.45 -12.67
N GLN A 51 -2.31 -4.69 -11.85
CA GLN A 51 -1.16 -5.53 -12.20
C GLN A 51 -0.68 -6.33 -10.97
N PRO A 52 -1.22 -7.53 -10.71
CA PRO A 52 -0.92 -8.26 -9.47
C PRO A 52 0.56 -8.66 -9.29
N ASP A 53 1.28 -8.81 -10.41
CA ASP A 53 2.69 -9.19 -10.43
C ASP A 53 3.65 -7.97 -10.38
N LEU A 54 3.16 -6.76 -10.08
CA LEU A 54 4.00 -5.56 -10.02
C LEU A 54 5.13 -5.66 -8.99
N SER A 55 6.33 -5.20 -9.32
CA SER A 55 7.44 -5.16 -8.36
C SER A 55 7.20 -4.08 -7.27
N GLU A 56 7.94 -4.17 -6.16
CA GLU A 56 7.89 -3.13 -5.12
C GLU A 56 8.24 -1.74 -5.67
N GLN A 57 9.18 -1.66 -6.62
CA GLN A 57 9.55 -0.40 -7.27
C GLN A 57 8.42 0.15 -8.15
N GLN A 58 7.71 -0.73 -8.88
CA GLN A 58 6.56 -0.33 -9.68
C GLN A 58 5.42 0.16 -8.78
N ALA A 59 5.17 -0.52 -7.66
CA ALA A 59 4.17 -0.08 -6.68
C ALA A 59 4.54 1.28 -6.07
N ILE A 60 5.79 1.48 -5.65
CA ILE A 60 6.27 2.77 -5.10
C ILE A 60 6.08 3.89 -6.14
N LYS A 61 6.46 3.64 -7.39
CA LYS A 61 6.26 4.61 -8.47
C LYS A 61 4.78 4.94 -8.65
N ALA A 62 3.92 3.92 -8.75
CA ALA A 62 2.48 4.11 -8.92
C ALA A 62 1.84 4.91 -7.77
N VAL A 63 2.25 4.65 -6.53
CA VAL A 63 1.78 5.39 -5.35
C VAL A 63 2.24 6.84 -5.37
N ARG A 64 3.52 7.10 -5.69
CA ARG A 64 4.03 8.48 -5.80
C ARG A 64 3.31 9.26 -6.89
N ASP A 65 3.08 8.63 -8.05
CA ASP A 65 2.37 9.23 -9.18
C ASP A 65 0.89 9.51 -8.81
N ALA A 66 0.21 8.55 -8.17
CA ALA A 66 -1.20 8.70 -7.77
C ALA A 66 -1.42 9.78 -6.70
N LEU A 67 -0.44 9.98 -5.80
CA LEU A 67 -0.51 10.94 -4.71
C LEU A 67 0.24 12.25 -5.01
N CYS A 68 0.76 12.42 -6.23
CA CYS A 68 1.56 13.57 -6.65
C CYS A 68 2.69 13.93 -5.67
N LEU A 69 3.41 12.92 -5.17
CA LEU A 69 4.41 13.11 -4.11
C LEU A 69 5.73 13.62 -4.68
N ALA A 70 6.17 14.77 -4.17
CA ALA A 70 7.48 15.31 -4.50
C ALA A 70 8.59 14.38 -3.95
N PRO A 71 9.59 14.01 -4.78
CA PRO A 71 10.75 13.25 -4.33
C PRO A 71 11.44 13.91 -3.14
N GLY A 72 11.80 13.12 -2.13
CA GLY A 72 12.49 13.62 -0.93
C GLY A 72 11.61 14.31 0.11
N SER A 73 10.29 14.44 -0.14
CA SER A 73 9.35 14.92 0.89
C SER A 73 9.11 13.87 1.98
N SER A 74 8.76 14.31 3.20
CA SER A 74 8.38 13.40 4.28
C SER A 74 7.19 12.51 3.91
N ASN A 75 6.27 13.03 3.09
CA ASN A 75 5.14 12.27 2.57
C ASN A 75 5.58 11.18 1.58
N ALA A 76 6.54 11.46 0.70
CA ALA A 76 7.15 10.46 -0.16
C ALA A 76 7.85 9.38 0.67
N ALA A 77 8.67 9.76 1.67
CA ALA A 77 9.35 8.80 2.53
C ALA A 77 8.37 7.88 3.29
N LEU A 78 7.26 8.43 3.79
CA LEU A 78 6.21 7.67 4.45
C LEU A 78 5.51 6.70 3.48
N ALA A 79 5.14 7.18 2.30
CA ALA A 79 4.52 6.35 1.26
C ALA A 79 5.45 5.23 0.79
N ASP A 80 6.74 5.52 0.58
CA ASP A 80 7.75 4.55 0.18
C ASP A 80 8.00 3.48 1.24
N TRP A 81 7.92 3.87 2.52
CA TRP A 81 8.02 2.94 3.62
C TRP A 81 6.79 2.04 3.72
N LEU A 82 5.59 2.58 3.52
CA LEU A 82 4.34 1.83 3.66
C LEU A 82 4.05 0.92 2.45
N THR A 83 4.38 1.37 1.24
CA THR A 83 4.01 0.69 -0.02
C THR A 83 4.46 -0.78 -0.09
N PRO A 84 5.74 -1.13 0.16
CA PRO A 84 6.17 -2.54 0.15
C PRO A 84 5.48 -3.40 1.20
N ARG A 85 5.11 -2.81 2.35
CA ARG A 85 4.42 -3.54 3.43
C ARG A 85 3.00 -3.90 3.03
N CYS A 86 2.27 -2.94 2.44
CA CYS A 86 0.94 -3.19 1.87
C CYS A 86 1.01 -4.26 0.78
N LEU A 87 1.97 -4.16 -0.15
CA LEU A 87 2.10 -5.12 -1.25
C LEU A 87 2.41 -6.55 -0.76
N ARG A 88 3.29 -6.69 0.23
CA ARG A 88 3.59 -8.01 0.84
C ARG A 88 2.39 -8.58 1.60
N HIS A 89 1.63 -7.72 2.28
CA HIS A 89 0.40 -8.15 2.97
C HIS A 89 -0.62 -8.69 1.97
N LEU A 90 -0.90 -7.95 0.89
CA LEU A 90 -1.81 -8.37 -0.18
C LEU A 90 -1.43 -9.71 -0.82
N ARG A 91 -0.13 -9.99 -0.94
CA ARG A 91 0.38 -11.26 -1.48
C ARG A 91 0.31 -12.43 -0.52
N SER A 92 0.17 -12.14 0.78
CA SER A 92 0.16 -13.15 1.84
C SER A 92 -1.25 -13.41 2.40
N ALA A 93 -2.23 -12.58 2.03
CA ALA A 93 -3.64 -12.62 2.47
C ALA A 93 -4.55 -13.40 1.50
#